data_AF-A0A1H7FHY9-F1
#
_entry.id   AF-A0A1H7FHY9-F1
#
_cell.length_a   1.000
_cell.length_b   1.000
_cell.length_c   1.000
_cell.angle_alpha   90.00
_cell.angle_beta   90.00
_cell.angle_gamma   90.00
#
_symmetry.space_group_name_H-M   'P 1'
#
loop_
_entity.id
_entity.type
_entity.pdbx_description
1 polymer ?
#
loop_
_entity_poly.entity_id
_entity_poly.type
_entity_poly.pdbx_seq_one_letter_code
_entity_poly.pdbx_strand_id
1 'polypeptide(L)'
;MRRSDVSVHVDQRRLPCVLEPALLLTNAQGPVLAMRLVAVFEPWLTRSFWQALDNSELLTGRSSLAMAPTTLTLSPTAKATTTAISPSALTRWISLRERTDESAWVLRWVGDRIAESQLRDIEDLSLFDQFESVQAELERRAEQHGLTMGAPWRGFDLHRAALDALSLSAVLDGALVLCSTSDGHEPAPVLLARQLQLTVTDVDSPEAGTSLFPTERQFLREALARAGLATLTQTLPPLAALHVCLETERPTPPPNDIRIDAEAHTPAIPNTPMDTDLDTHLFAVTPDFDPPDPWQHARIWWYRL
;
A
#
# COMPACT_ATOMS: atom_id res chain seq x y z
N MET A 1 29.45 45.96 9.44
CA MET A 1 29.47 44.48 9.41
C MET A 1 28.04 43.99 9.54
N ARG A 2 27.45 43.43 8.47
CA ARG A 2 26.11 42.82 8.52
C ARG A 2 26.27 41.39 9.03
N ARG A 3 25.60 41.03 10.12
CA ARG A 3 25.50 39.64 10.58
C ARG A 3 24.66 38.88 9.55
N SER A 4 25.21 37.80 9.02
CA SER A 4 24.47 36.83 8.23
C SER A 4 23.58 36.05 9.19
N ASP A 5 22.26 36.20 9.06
CA ASP A 5 21.32 35.36 9.79
C ASP A 5 21.40 33.93 9.22
N VAL A 6 21.81 32.99 10.05
CA VAL A 6 21.85 31.57 9.70
C VAL A 6 20.44 31.01 9.92
N SER A 7 19.71 30.76 8.84
CA SER A 7 18.45 30.02 8.90
C SER A 7 18.76 28.52 8.81
N VAL A 8 18.55 27.80 9.90
CA VAL A 8 18.57 26.32 9.90
C VAL A 8 17.17 25.85 9.53
N HIS A 9 17.03 25.09 8.45
CA HIS A 9 15.79 24.39 8.11
C HIS A 9 15.97 22.93 8.49
N VAL A 10 15.28 22.50 9.54
CA VAL A 10 15.17 21.09 9.88
C VAL A 10 14.01 20.55 9.09
N ASP A 11 14.29 19.86 7.98
CA ASP A 11 13.26 19.19 7.21
C ASP A 11 12.85 17.94 7.99
N GLN A 12 11.72 18.02 8.69
CA GLN A 12 11.16 16.86 9.36
C GLN A 12 10.56 15.95 8.29
N ARG A 13 11.04 14.71 8.21
CA ARG A 13 10.47 13.68 7.35
C ARG A 13 8.97 13.58 7.65
N ARG A 14 8.14 13.84 6.64
CA ARG A 14 6.68 13.73 6.78
C ARG A 14 6.30 12.27 6.86
N LEU A 15 5.27 11.97 7.64
CA LEU A 15 4.75 10.62 7.78
C LEU A 15 4.14 10.17 6.44
N PRO A 16 4.50 8.98 5.90
CA PRO A 16 3.85 8.43 4.72
C PRO A 16 2.36 8.17 4.98
N CYS A 17 1.53 8.63 4.05
CA CYS A 17 0.07 8.51 4.14
C CYS A 17 -0.46 7.91 2.83
N VAL A 18 -0.73 6.61 2.84
CA VAL A 18 -1.35 5.91 1.72
C VAL A 18 -2.81 6.34 1.64
N LEU A 19 -3.21 6.90 0.50
CA LEU A 19 -4.57 7.35 0.26
C LEU A 19 -5.35 6.24 -0.43
N GLU A 20 -6.35 5.70 0.26
CA GLU A 20 -7.19 4.66 -0.29
C GLU A 20 -7.99 5.18 -1.52
N PRO A 21 -8.00 4.49 -2.67
CA PRO A 21 -8.56 5.09 -3.87
C PRO A 21 -10.08 5.30 -3.84
N ALA A 22 -10.87 4.51 -3.11
CA ALA A 22 -12.30 4.79 -2.95
C ALA A 22 -12.53 6.15 -2.27
N LEU A 23 -11.74 6.53 -1.25
CA LEU A 23 -11.76 7.86 -0.65
C LEU A 23 -11.51 8.96 -1.69
N LEU A 24 -10.59 8.74 -2.65
CA LEU A 24 -10.20 9.74 -3.64
C LEU A 24 -11.10 9.82 -4.87
N LEU A 25 -11.70 8.71 -5.27
CA LEU A 25 -12.43 8.58 -6.54
C LEU A 25 -13.94 8.61 -6.37
N THR A 26 -14.48 8.22 -5.22
CA THR A 26 -15.93 8.18 -4.99
C THR A 26 -16.49 9.51 -4.46
N ASN A 27 -15.61 10.44 -4.05
CA ASN A 27 -15.99 11.75 -3.53
C ASN A 27 -15.41 12.89 -4.37
N ALA A 28 -16.24 13.88 -4.72
CA ALA A 28 -15.86 15.06 -5.50
C ALA A 28 -14.69 15.88 -4.91
N GLN A 29 -14.48 15.79 -3.60
CA GLN A 29 -13.42 16.48 -2.86
C GLN A 29 -12.11 15.69 -2.79
N GLY A 30 -12.04 14.46 -3.33
CA GLY A 30 -10.83 13.63 -3.32
C GLY A 30 -9.55 14.36 -3.77
N PRO A 31 -9.54 15.06 -4.91
CA PRO A 31 -8.37 15.85 -5.33
C PRO A 31 -7.98 16.95 -4.34
N VAL A 32 -8.97 17.66 -3.79
CA VAL A 32 -8.73 18.76 -2.84
C VAL A 32 -8.18 18.21 -1.52
N LEU A 33 -8.70 17.08 -1.06
CA LEU A 33 -8.22 16.35 0.10
C LEU A 33 -6.74 15.98 -0.07
N ALA A 34 -6.41 15.24 -1.13
CA ALA A 34 -5.04 14.79 -1.38
C ALA A 34 -4.04 15.95 -1.44
N MET A 35 -4.38 17.02 -2.17
CA MET A 35 -3.51 18.19 -2.30
C MET A 35 -3.32 18.96 -0.99
N ARG A 36 -4.33 18.99 -0.11
CA ARG A 36 -4.23 19.60 1.21
C ARG A 36 -3.39 18.75 2.17
N LEU A 37 -3.48 17.42 2.08
CA LEU A 37 -2.71 16.50 2.92
C LEU A 37 -1.20 16.63 2.70
N VAL A 38 -0.75 17.05 1.51
CA VAL A 38 0.65 17.35 1.22
C VAL A 38 1.24 18.32 2.24
N ALA A 39 0.47 19.24 2.83
CA ALA A 39 0.99 20.20 3.81
C ALA A 39 1.46 19.55 5.12
N VAL A 40 1.00 18.33 5.44
CA VAL A 40 1.20 17.69 6.75
C VAL A 40 1.69 16.24 6.66
N PHE A 41 1.51 15.58 5.53
CA PHE A 41 1.94 14.22 5.25
C PHE A 41 2.75 14.14 3.96
N GLU A 42 3.34 12.98 3.72
CA GLU A 42 3.80 12.57 2.40
C GLU A 42 2.75 11.63 1.80
N PRO A 43 1.84 12.12 0.92
CA PRO A 43 0.74 11.30 0.45
C PRO A 43 1.19 10.35 -0.67
N TRP A 44 0.77 9.10 -0.55
CA TRP A 44 1.02 8.03 -1.51
C TRP A 44 -0.27 7.60 -2.17
N LEU A 45 -0.28 7.53 -3.51
CA LEU A 45 -1.35 6.98 -4.32
C LEU A 45 -1.02 5.54 -4.66
N THR A 46 -2.05 4.69 -4.71
CA THR A 46 -1.88 3.29 -5.07
C THR A 46 -1.86 3.08 -6.58
N ARG A 47 -1.37 1.91 -7.03
CA ARG A 47 -1.44 1.47 -8.43
C ARG A 47 -2.87 1.53 -8.99
N SER A 48 -3.85 0.98 -8.26
CA SER A 48 -5.26 0.97 -8.66
C SER A 48 -5.83 2.37 -8.90
N PHE A 49 -5.35 3.39 -8.18
CA PHE A 49 -5.78 4.77 -8.44
C PHE A 49 -5.38 5.23 -9.85
N TRP A 50 -4.15 4.98 -10.25
CA TRP A 50 -3.64 5.37 -11.57
C TRP A 50 -4.29 4.57 -12.69
N GLN A 51 -4.46 3.27 -12.50
CA GLN A 51 -5.19 2.43 -13.44
C GLN A 51 -6.63 2.94 -13.64
N ALA A 52 -7.29 3.45 -12.59
CA ALA A 52 -8.61 4.07 -12.73
C ALA A 52 -8.57 5.39 -13.52
N LEU A 53 -7.50 6.18 -13.38
CA LEU A 53 -7.31 7.39 -14.19
C LEU A 53 -7.01 7.07 -15.66
N ASP A 54 -6.13 6.11 -15.93
CA ASP A 54 -5.78 5.71 -17.31
C ASP A 54 -6.97 5.09 -18.04
N ASN A 55 -7.86 4.40 -17.32
CA ASN A 55 -9.09 3.83 -17.86
C ASN A 55 -10.31 4.78 -17.79
N SER A 56 -10.09 6.09 -17.58
CA SER A 56 -11.19 7.04 -17.33
C SER A 56 -12.23 7.10 -18.44
N GLU A 57 -11.84 6.92 -19.70
CA GLU A 57 -12.78 6.92 -20.84
C GLU A 57 -13.78 5.76 -20.77
N LEU A 58 -13.30 4.58 -20.34
CA LEU A 58 -14.14 3.39 -20.17
C LEU A 58 -15.12 3.54 -19.00
N LEU A 59 -14.69 4.25 -17.95
CA LEU A 59 -15.45 4.48 -16.73
C LEU A 59 -16.53 5.56 -16.92
N THR A 60 -16.21 6.64 -17.62
CA THR A 60 -17.16 7.73 -17.92
C THR A 60 -18.25 7.31 -18.91
N GLY A 61 -17.90 6.53 -19.94
CA GLY A 61 -18.87 6.03 -20.92
C GLY A 61 -19.92 5.08 -20.34
N ARG A 62 -19.55 4.33 -19.30
CA ARG A 62 -20.41 3.32 -18.65
C ARG A 62 -21.30 3.86 -17.53
N SER A 63 -21.03 5.06 -17.03
CA SER A 63 -21.88 5.70 -16.01
C SER A 63 -23.31 5.97 -16.50
N SER A 64 -23.58 5.86 -17.81
CA SER A 64 -24.90 5.97 -18.42
C SER A 64 -25.72 4.67 -18.43
N LEU A 65 -25.07 3.50 -18.27
CA LEU A 65 -25.74 2.21 -18.17
C LEU A 65 -25.88 1.86 -16.68
N ALA A 66 -26.96 2.35 -16.07
CA ALA A 66 -27.32 2.20 -14.67
C ALA A 66 -27.00 0.82 -14.08
N MET A 67 -25.83 0.69 -13.46
CA MET A 67 -25.66 -0.26 -12.36
C MET A 67 -26.10 0.46 -11.09
N ALA A 68 -27.12 -0.07 -10.43
CA ALA A 68 -27.56 0.46 -9.15
C ALA A 68 -26.35 0.56 -8.20
N PRO A 69 -26.24 1.64 -7.40
CA PRO A 69 -25.18 1.75 -6.41
C PRO A 69 -25.30 0.54 -5.49
N THR A 70 -24.38 -0.40 -5.63
CA THR A 70 -24.29 -1.53 -4.72
C THR A 70 -23.74 -0.93 -3.45
N THR A 71 -24.58 -0.82 -2.42
CA THR A 71 -24.13 -0.52 -1.07
C THR A 71 -22.96 -1.44 -0.75
N LEU A 72 -21.95 -0.89 -0.07
CA LEU A 72 -20.70 -1.56 0.31
C LEU A 72 -20.97 -2.71 1.30
N THR A 73 -21.61 -3.77 0.85
CA THR A 73 -21.70 -5.04 1.56
C THR A 73 -20.79 -6.01 0.82
N LEU A 74 -19.55 -6.07 1.29
CA LEU A 74 -18.58 -7.12 0.98
C LEU A 74 -19.07 -8.44 1.58
N SER A 75 -20.12 -9.00 1.00
CA SER A 75 -20.66 -10.31 1.39
C SER A 75 -19.73 -11.41 0.86
N PRO A 76 -19.46 -12.50 1.61
CA PRO A 76 -18.53 -13.56 1.20
C PRO A 76 -18.97 -14.34 -0.06
N THR A 77 -20.17 -14.11 -0.58
CA THR A 77 -20.71 -14.71 -1.80
C THR A 77 -20.99 -13.69 -2.91
N ALA A 78 -20.64 -12.41 -2.73
CA ALA A 78 -20.99 -11.35 -3.67
C ALA A 78 -20.01 -11.26 -4.85
N LYS A 79 -20.58 -11.19 -6.05
CA LYS A 79 -19.89 -10.71 -7.27
C LYS A 79 -19.14 -9.42 -6.97
N ALA A 80 -17.97 -9.24 -7.60
CA ALA A 80 -17.10 -8.05 -7.51
C ALA A 80 -17.87 -6.76 -7.15
N THR A 81 -17.59 -6.21 -5.97
CA THR A 81 -18.25 -5.02 -5.45
C THR A 81 -17.72 -3.78 -6.17
N THR A 82 -18.36 -3.42 -7.28
CA THR A 82 -18.01 -2.20 -8.02
C THR A 82 -18.67 -1.00 -7.35
N THR A 83 -17.86 -0.03 -6.89
CA THR A 83 -18.38 1.28 -6.47
C THR A 83 -18.35 2.25 -7.63
N ALA A 84 -19.40 3.08 -7.74
CA ALA A 84 -19.44 4.13 -8.74
C ALA A 84 -18.39 5.20 -8.44
N ILE A 85 -17.44 5.40 -9.37
CA ILE A 85 -16.54 6.55 -9.34
C ILE A 85 -17.36 7.82 -9.52
N SER A 86 -17.05 8.87 -8.75
CA SER A 86 -17.62 10.19 -8.94
C SER A 86 -17.08 10.80 -10.24
N PRO A 87 -17.93 11.10 -11.25
CA PRO A 87 -17.48 11.73 -12.49
C PRO A 87 -16.76 13.05 -12.22
N SER A 88 -17.25 13.81 -11.24
CA SER A 88 -16.65 15.10 -10.85
C SER A 88 -15.25 14.95 -10.22
N ALA A 89 -15.02 13.89 -9.43
CA ALA A 89 -13.71 13.60 -8.87
C ALA A 89 -12.74 13.20 -9.99
N LEU A 90 -13.18 12.32 -10.88
CA LEU A 90 -12.40 11.82 -12.01
C LEU A 90 -11.98 12.96 -12.95
N THR A 91 -12.92 13.82 -13.38
CA THR A 91 -12.61 15.00 -14.22
C THR A 91 -11.57 15.91 -13.56
N ARG A 92 -11.69 16.15 -12.26
CA ARG A 92 -10.74 17.01 -11.53
C ARG A 92 -9.36 16.39 -11.42
N TRP A 93 -9.26 15.08 -11.21
CA TRP A 93 -7.98 14.37 -11.21
C TRP A 93 -7.30 14.38 -12.57
N ILE A 94 -8.05 14.13 -13.66
CA ILE A 94 -7.55 14.25 -15.03
C ILE A 94 -7.03 15.67 -15.28
N SER A 95 -7.82 16.68 -14.94
CA SER A 95 -7.42 18.09 -15.10
C SER A 95 -6.16 18.44 -14.28
N LEU A 96 -5.97 17.83 -13.12
CA LEU A 96 -4.78 18.03 -12.29
C LEU A 96 -3.54 17.39 -12.93
N ARG A 97 -3.69 16.20 -13.52
CA ARG A 97 -2.63 15.48 -14.25
C ARG A 97 -2.19 16.23 -15.48
N GLU A 98 -3.13 16.68 -16.31
CA GLU A 98 -2.81 17.41 -17.55
C GLU A 98 -2.10 18.75 -17.29
N ARG A 99 -2.28 19.33 -16.11
CA ARG A 99 -1.71 20.63 -15.75
C ARG A 99 -0.38 20.55 -14.99
N THR A 100 0.01 19.35 -14.55
CA THR A 100 1.16 19.18 -13.67
C THR A 100 2.08 18.16 -14.30
N ASP A 101 3.28 18.59 -14.69
CA ASP A 101 4.32 17.67 -15.16
C ASP A 101 4.52 16.54 -14.16
N GLU A 102 4.68 15.31 -14.62
CA GLU A 102 4.78 14.11 -13.76
C GLU A 102 5.87 14.27 -12.69
N SER A 103 7.01 14.85 -13.05
CA SER A 103 8.11 15.13 -12.11
C SER A 103 7.79 16.19 -11.06
N ALA A 104 6.80 17.05 -11.31
CA ALA A 104 6.37 18.11 -10.41
C ALA A 104 5.23 17.67 -9.46
N TRP A 105 4.73 16.44 -9.60
CA TRP A 105 3.74 15.91 -8.68
C TRP A 105 4.33 15.78 -7.27
N VAL A 106 3.61 16.35 -6.31
CA VAL A 106 3.91 16.29 -4.88
C VAL A 106 3.43 15.00 -4.22
N LEU A 107 2.64 14.20 -4.95
CA LEU A 107 2.13 12.90 -4.52
C LEU A 107 3.10 11.82 -4.99
N ARG A 108 3.30 10.80 -4.16
CA ARG A 108 4.14 9.62 -4.44
C ARG A 108 3.28 8.48 -4.95
N TRP A 109 3.84 7.56 -5.72
CA TRP A 109 3.15 6.33 -6.12
C TRP A 109 4.10 5.26 -6.63
N VAL A 110 3.60 4.01 -6.61
CA VAL A 110 4.20 2.87 -7.29
C VAL A 110 3.31 2.52 -8.49
N GLY A 111 3.88 2.60 -9.70
CA GLY A 111 3.22 2.24 -10.96
C GLY A 111 3.33 0.74 -11.28
N ASP A 112 2.95 0.33 -12.48
CA ASP A 112 3.10 -1.07 -12.92
C ASP A 112 4.57 -1.41 -13.23
N ARG A 113 5.39 -0.38 -13.49
CA ARG A 113 6.83 -0.48 -13.69
C ARG A 113 7.55 0.58 -12.88
N ILE A 114 8.83 0.36 -12.62
CA ILE A 114 9.71 1.35 -11.98
C ILE A 114 9.69 2.68 -12.74
N ALA A 115 9.75 2.64 -14.07
CA ALA A 115 9.72 3.84 -14.93
C ALA A 115 8.39 4.63 -14.86
N GLU A 116 7.33 3.99 -14.38
CA GLU A 116 6.01 4.58 -14.20
C GLU A 116 5.77 4.99 -12.73
N SER A 117 6.76 4.82 -11.84
CA SER A 117 6.66 5.10 -10.41
C SER A 117 7.30 6.44 -10.05
N GLN A 118 6.75 7.13 -9.05
CA GLN A 118 7.28 8.42 -8.58
C GLN A 118 8.11 8.22 -7.30
N LEU A 119 9.30 7.67 -7.50
CA LEU A 119 10.26 7.34 -6.45
C LEU A 119 11.36 8.42 -6.41
N ARG A 120 11.87 8.80 -5.22
CA ARG A 120 12.89 9.85 -5.07
C ARG A 120 14.30 9.30 -5.24
N ASP A 121 14.58 8.17 -4.61
CA ASP A 121 15.95 7.73 -4.34
C ASP A 121 16.19 6.24 -4.69
N ILE A 122 17.46 5.81 -4.67
CA ILE A 122 17.85 4.41 -4.92
C ILE A 122 17.24 3.47 -3.85
N GLU A 123 17.10 3.95 -2.62
CA GLU A 123 16.44 3.18 -1.55
C GLU A 123 14.99 2.85 -1.90
N ASP A 124 14.31 3.74 -2.66
CA ASP A 124 12.94 3.51 -3.13
C ASP A 124 12.87 2.45 -4.25
N LEU A 125 13.96 2.13 -4.94
CA LEU A 125 13.95 1.01 -5.90
C LEU A 125 13.73 -0.33 -5.18
N SER A 126 14.32 -0.48 -4.00
CA SER A 126 14.07 -1.66 -3.16
C SER A 126 12.64 -1.69 -2.64
N LEU A 127 11.98 -0.54 -2.49
CA LEU A 127 10.57 -0.44 -2.14
C LEU A 127 9.69 -0.98 -3.26
N PHE A 128 10.02 -0.74 -4.53
CA PHE A 128 9.29 -1.33 -5.66
C PHE A 128 9.29 -2.86 -5.58
N ASP A 129 10.47 -3.47 -5.41
CA ASP A 129 10.59 -4.94 -5.34
C ASP A 129 9.88 -5.50 -4.10
N GLN A 130 9.99 -4.83 -2.95
CA GLN A 130 9.26 -5.21 -1.74
C GLN A 130 7.75 -5.11 -1.94
N PHE A 131 7.28 -4.02 -2.57
CA PHE A 131 5.87 -3.83 -2.89
C PHE A 131 5.35 -4.95 -3.79
N GLU A 132 6.04 -5.25 -4.89
CA GLU A 132 5.64 -6.34 -5.80
C GLU A 132 5.60 -7.68 -5.09
N SER A 133 6.61 -7.99 -4.26
CA SER A 133 6.66 -9.25 -3.52
C SER A 133 5.51 -9.38 -2.53
N VAL A 134 5.26 -8.34 -1.73
CA VAL A 134 4.19 -8.33 -0.71
C VAL A 134 2.80 -8.33 -1.36
N GLN A 135 2.64 -7.61 -2.47
CA GLN A 135 1.41 -7.55 -3.24
C GLN A 135 1.09 -8.90 -3.90
N ALA A 136 2.05 -9.54 -4.55
CA ALA A 136 1.87 -10.83 -5.20
C ALA A 136 1.39 -11.90 -4.19
N GLU A 137 1.94 -11.87 -2.98
CA GLU A 137 1.54 -12.79 -1.93
C GLU A 137 0.11 -12.52 -1.42
N LEU A 138 -0.26 -11.25 -1.25
CA LEU A 138 -1.61 -10.89 -0.83
C LEU A 138 -2.65 -11.26 -1.91
N GLU A 139 -2.31 -11.09 -3.18
CA GLU A 139 -3.12 -11.54 -4.32
C GLU A 139 -3.28 -13.06 -4.33
N ARG A 140 -2.20 -13.82 -4.17
CA ARG A 140 -2.23 -15.29 -4.03
C ARG A 140 -3.14 -15.72 -2.90
N ARG A 141 -3.04 -15.06 -1.73
CA ARG A 141 -3.91 -15.34 -0.58
C ARG A 141 -5.38 -15.00 -0.88
N ALA A 142 -5.65 -13.91 -1.60
CA ALA A 142 -7.00 -13.54 -2.03
C ALA A 142 -7.62 -14.61 -2.94
N GLU A 143 -6.87 -15.10 -3.91
CA GLU A 143 -7.30 -16.19 -4.80
C GLU A 143 -7.61 -17.47 -4.01
N GLN A 144 -6.76 -17.83 -3.03
CA GLN A 144 -6.97 -18.98 -2.16
C GLN A 144 -8.24 -18.88 -1.31
N HIS A 145 -8.62 -17.66 -0.93
CA HIS A 145 -9.87 -17.39 -0.23
C HIS A 145 -11.07 -17.21 -1.18
N GLY A 146 -10.90 -17.48 -2.47
CA GLY A 146 -11.96 -17.41 -3.49
C GLY A 146 -12.40 -15.98 -3.81
N LEU A 147 -11.60 -14.97 -3.46
CA LEU A 147 -11.90 -13.59 -3.84
C LEU A 147 -11.63 -13.44 -5.33
N THR A 148 -12.64 -12.95 -6.05
CA THR A 148 -12.51 -12.65 -7.47
C THR A 148 -12.13 -11.19 -7.64
N MET A 149 -10.97 -10.98 -8.24
CA MET A 149 -10.54 -9.66 -8.66
C MET A 149 -11.29 -9.30 -9.94
N GLY A 150 -11.97 -8.16 -9.93
CA GLY A 150 -12.61 -7.60 -11.10
C GLY A 150 -11.57 -7.25 -12.15
N ALA A 151 -11.89 -7.49 -13.40
CA ALA A 151 -11.05 -6.97 -14.47
C ALA A 151 -11.09 -5.42 -14.46
N PRO A 152 -9.95 -4.72 -14.58
CA PRO A 152 -9.88 -3.26 -14.43
C PRO A 152 -10.77 -2.51 -15.44
N TRP A 153 -11.02 -3.11 -16.61
CA TRP A 153 -11.92 -2.54 -17.62
C TRP A 153 -13.41 -2.66 -17.27
N ARG A 154 -13.80 -3.37 -16.20
CA ARG A 154 -15.22 -3.55 -15.79
C ARG A 154 -15.72 -2.48 -14.80
N GLY A 155 -14.83 -1.68 -14.24
CA GLY A 155 -15.16 -0.71 -13.22
C GLY A 155 -14.02 -0.58 -12.22
N PHE A 156 -14.25 0.22 -11.19
CA PHE A 156 -13.33 0.33 -10.07
C PHE A 156 -13.49 -0.87 -9.13
N ASP A 157 -12.45 -1.70 -9.06
CA ASP A 157 -12.41 -2.86 -8.18
C ASP A 157 -11.88 -2.46 -6.79
N LEU A 158 -12.77 -2.51 -5.80
CA LEU A 158 -12.43 -2.21 -4.42
C LEU A 158 -11.48 -3.21 -3.78
N HIS A 159 -11.56 -4.49 -4.17
CA HIS A 159 -10.62 -5.47 -3.63
C HIS A 159 -9.21 -5.12 -4.07
N ARG A 160 -9.01 -4.79 -5.37
CA ARG A 160 -7.69 -4.41 -5.89
C ARG A 160 -7.16 -3.15 -5.22
N ALA A 161 -8.02 -2.15 -5.09
CA ALA A 161 -7.67 -0.91 -4.43
C ALA A 161 -7.27 -1.10 -2.96
N ALA A 162 -7.98 -1.99 -2.24
CA ALA A 162 -7.67 -2.33 -0.86
C ALA A 162 -6.40 -3.18 -0.73
N LEU A 163 -6.16 -4.15 -1.62
CA LEU A 163 -4.90 -4.91 -1.69
C LEU A 163 -3.72 -3.96 -1.84
N ASP A 164 -3.76 -3.08 -2.85
CA ASP A 164 -2.66 -2.16 -3.10
C ASP A 164 -2.42 -1.22 -1.91
N ALA A 165 -3.48 -0.76 -1.24
CA ALA A 165 -3.36 0.09 -0.06
C ALA A 165 -2.71 -0.65 1.12
N LEU A 166 -3.08 -1.91 1.34
CA LEU A 166 -2.49 -2.76 2.38
C LEU A 166 -1.01 -3.04 2.07
N SER A 167 -0.69 -3.47 0.86
CA SER A 167 0.67 -3.82 0.45
C SER A 167 1.61 -2.62 0.46
N LEU A 168 1.16 -1.48 -0.05
CA LEU A 168 1.97 -0.25 -0.04
C LEU A 168 2.21 0.25 1.39
N SER A 169 1.21 0.16 2.27
CA SER A 169 1.36 0.51 3.68
C SER A 169 2.32 -0.43 4.41
N ALA A 170 2.27 -1.73 4.09
CA ALA A 170 3.14 -2.75 4.68
C ALA A 170 4.63 -2.53 4.39
N VAL A 171 4.98 -1.96 3.22
CA VAL A 171 6.39 -1.72 2.83
C VAL A 171 6.89 -0.33 3.17
N LEU A 172 5.99 0.61 3.47
CA LEU A 172 6.34 1.96 3.89
C LEU A 172 6.45 2.02 5.42
N ASP A 173 7.67 2.21 5.93
CA ASP A 173 7.92 2.27 7.37
C ASP A 173 7.05 3.34 8.08
N GLY A 174 6.27 2.90 9.06
CA GLY A 174 5.37 3.74 9.84
C GLY A 174 4.18 4.33 9.06
N ALA A 175 3.89 3.85 7.86
CA ALA A 175 2.79 4.41 7.07
C ALA A 175 1.43 4.24 7.75
N LEU A 176 0.55 5.19 7.45
CA LEU A 176 -0.88 5.05 7.70
C LEU A 176 -1.64 4.97 6.38
N VAL A 177 -2.74 4.25 6.37
CA VAL A 177 -3.74 4.27 5.30
C VAL A 177 -4.87 5.18 5.74
N LEU A 178 -5.12 6.25 4.99
CA LEU A 178 -6.29 7.09 5.16
C LEU A 178 -7.40 6.59 4.23
N CYS A 179 -8.52 6.20 4.81
CA CYS A 179 -9.64 5.61 4.09
C CYS A 179 -10.98 6.21 4.53
N SER A 180 -12.00 6.03 3.68
CA SER A 180 -13.38 6.39 4.02
C SER A 180 -14.05 5.25 4.79
N THR A 181 -14.90 5.64 5.73
CA THR A 181 -15.85 4.74 6.37
C THR A 181 -17.26 5.10 5.92
N SER A 182 -18.12 4.09 5.79
CA SER A 182 -19.56 4.31 5.61
C SER A 182 -20.22 4.27 6.98
N ASP A 183 -21.36 4.94 7.15
CA ASP A 183 -22.05 5.07 8.45
C ASP A 183 -22.17 3.72 9.19
N GLY A 184 -21.33 3.52 10.20
CA GLY A 184 -21.30 2.30 11.03
C GLY A 184 -20.53 1.10 10.45
N HIS A 185 -19.96 1.19 9.26
CA HIS A 185 -19.23 0.10 8.61
C HIS A 185 -17.71 0.27 8.70
N GLU A 186 -17.01 -0.86 8.73
CA GLU A 186 -15.55 -0.90 8.60
C GLU A 186 -15.12 -0.42 7.20
N PRO A 187 -13.95 0.23 7.06
CA PRO A 187 -13.44 0.65 5.76
C PRO A 187 -13.05 -0.55 4.89
N ALA A 188 -13.01 -0.37 3.56
CA ALA A 188 -12.77 -1.46 2.61
C ALA A 188 -11.47 -2.26 2.87
N PRO A 189 -10.31 -1.64 3.18
CA PRO A 189 -9.10 -2.38 3.52
C PRO A 189 -9.24 -3.26 4.76
N VAL A 190 -10.02 -2.83 5.75
CA VAL A 190 -10.29 -3.62 6.97
C VAL A 190 -11.18 -4.82 6.64
N LEU A 191 -12.25 -4.60 5.88
CA LEU A 191 -13.16 -5.67 5.46
C LEU A 191 -12.43 -6.74 4.64
N LEU A 192 -11.59 -6.31 3.69
CA LEU A 192 -10.77 -7.21 2.90
C LEU A 192 -9.78 -7.98 3.78
N ALA A 193 -9.07 -7.30 4.68
CA ALA A 193 -8.15 -7.95 5.60
C ALA A 193 -8.82 -9.05 6.44
N ARG A 194 -10.06 -8.83 6.90
CA ARG A 194 -10.82 -9.87 7.60
C ARG A 194 -11.21 -11.04 6.70
N GLN A 195 -11.57 -10.79 5.44
CA GLN A 195 -11.88 -11.84 4.46
C GLN A 195 -10.65 -12.72 4.17
N LEU A 196 -9.46 -12.10 4.19
CA LEU A 196 -8.16 -12.77 4.06
C LEU A 196 -7.67 -13.41 5.36
N GLN A 197 -8.50 -13.43 6.41
CA GLN A 197 -8.19 -13.98 7.73
C GLN A 197 -6.95 -13.36 8.40
N LEU A 198 -6.65 -12.09 8.09
CA LEU A 198 -5.59 -11.35 8.75
C LEU A 198 -6.01 -10.94 10.18
N THR A 199 -5.02 -10.73 11.05
CA THR A 199 -5.28 -10.24 12.41
C THR A 199 -5.63 -8.76 12.36
N VAL A 200 -6.92 -8.45 12.53
CA VAL A 200 -7.43 -7.07 12.55
C VAL A 200 -7.92 -6.71 13.94
N THR A 201 -7.37 -5.64 14.51
CA THR A 201 -7.76 -5.06 15.79
C THR A 201 -8.46 -3.71 15.59
N ASP A 202 -9.69 -3.61 16.06
CA ASP A 202 -10.38 -2.32 16.24
C ASP A 202 -9.89 -1.69 17.54
N VAL A 203 -9.22 -0.55 17.42
CA VAL A 203 -8.61 0.17 18.55
C VAL A 203 -9.65 0.87 19.41
N ASP A 204 -10.87 1.12 18.89
CA ASP A 204 -11.97 1.67 19.67
C ASP A 204 -12.56 0.63 20.65
N SER A 205 -12.12 -0.62 20.59
CA SER A 205 -12.49 -1.66 21.56
C SER A 205 -11.96 -1.34 22.97
N PRO A 206 -12.78 -1.49 24.04
CA PRO A 206 -12.42 -1.15 25.42
C PRO A 206 -11.22 -1.93 25.99
N GLU A 207 -10.74 -2.95 25.30
CA GLU A 207 -9.60 -3.78 25.70
C GLU A 207 -8.22 -3.12 25.43
N ALA A 208 -8.17 -1.99 24.71
CA ALA A 208 -6.93 -1.34 24.27
C ALA A 208 -6.28 -0.37 25.30
N GLY A 209 -6.42 -0.63 26.60
CA GLY A 209 -6.15 0.32 27.70
C GLY A 209 -4.71 0.86 27.87
N THR A 210 -3.72 0.41 27.09
CA THR A 210 -2.31 0.84 27.18
C THR A 210 -1.72 1.31 25.85
N SER A 211 -2.55 1.60 24.85
CA SER A 211 -2.08 1.95 23.51
C SER A 211 -1.70 3.44 23.35
N LEU A 212 -0.76 3.72 22.43
CA LEU A 212 -0.42 5.07 21.95
C LEU A 212 -1.45 5.64 20.94
N PHE A 213 -2.38 4.82 20.45
CA PHE A 213 -3.35 5.24 19.44
C PHE A 213 -4.25 6.43 19.83
N PRO A 214 -4.65 6.67 21.09
CA PRO A 214 -5.39 7.88 21.44
C PRO A 214 -4.58 9.16 21.15
N THR A 215 -3.28 9.14 21.45
CA THR A 215 -2.37 10.27 21.18
C THR A 215 -2.14 10.45 19.69
N GLU A 216 -1.90 9.35 18.96
CA GLU A 216 -1.76 9.39 17.50
C GLU A 216 -3.02 9.92 16.81
N ARG A 217 -4.20 9.45 17.23
CA ARG A 217 -5.49 9.94 16.71
C ARG A 217 -5.67 11.43 16.91
N GLN A 218 -5.30 11.97 18.08
CA GLN A 218 -5.31 13.41 18.32
C GLN A 218 -4.35 14.13 17.36
N PHE A 219 -3.13 13.62 17.22
CA PHE A 219 -2.13 14.16 16.29
C PHE A 219 -2.66 14.19 14.84
N LEU A 220 -3.29 13.10 14.38
CA LEU A 220 -3.87 13.03 13.03
C LEU A 220 -5.00 14.04 12.86
N ARG A 221 -5.92 14.18 13.82
CA ARG A 221 -6.98 15.20 13.78
C ARG A 221 -6.42 16.61 13.68
N GLU A 222 -5.39 16.93 14.46
CA GLU A 222 -4.71 18.21 14.41
C GLU A 222 -3.98 18.44 13.08
N ALA A 223 -3.34 17.41 12.52
CA ALA A 223 -2.74 17.47 11.20
C ALA A 223 -3.79 17.74 10.10
N LEU A 224 -4.92 17.02 10.12
CA LEU A 224 -6.02 17.25 9.18
C LEU A 224 -6.59 18.67 9.32
N ALA A 225 -6.76 19.16 10.55
CA ALA A 225 -7.20 20.54 10.79
C ALA A 225 -6.20 21.58 10.24
N ARG A 226 -4.90 21.38 10.45
CA ARG A 226 -3.82 22.24 9.90
C ARG A 226 -3.75 22.21 8.37
N ALA A 227 -4.08 21.07 7.75
CA ALA A 227 -4.27 20.95 6.30
C ALA A 227 -5.54 21.69 5.80
N GLY A 228 -6.30 22.34 6.69
CA GLY A 228 -7.54 23.03 6.36
C GLY A 228 -8.71 22.11 6.08
N LEU A 229 -8.62 20.81 6.42
CA LEU A 229 -9.66 19.82 6.10
C LEU A 229 -10.85 19.89 7.05
N ALA A 230 -10.75 20.61 8.17
CA ALA A 230 -11.86 20.84 9.10
C ALA A 230 -13.11 21.38 8.38
N THR A 231 -12.93 22.26 7.40
CA THR A 231 -14.03 22.82 6.58
C THR A 231 -14.62 21.82 5.58
N LEU A 232 -13.87 20.80 5.19
CA LEU A 232 -14.33 19.76 4.25
C LEU A 232 -15.08 18.62 4.94
N THR A 233 -15.02 18.52 6.27
CA THR A 233 -15.67 17.46 7.06
C THR A 233 -17.17 17.34 6.83
N GLN A 234 -17.86 18.41 6.40
CA GLN A 234 -19.28 18.36 6.04
C GLN A 234 -19.56 17.64 4.72
N THR A 235 -18.53 17.50 3.88
CA THR A 235 -18.64 16.96 2.51
C THR A 235 -17.84 15.68 2.29
N LEU A 236 -16.86 15.43 3.17
CA LEU A 236 -16.09 14.20 3.18
C LEU A 236 -16.86 13.12 3.93
N PRO A 237 -16.73 11.85 3.52
CA PRO A 237 -17.20 10.75 4.35
C PRO A 237 -16.42 10.75 5.68
N PRO A 238 -16.97 10.15 6.75
CA PRO A 238 -16.23 9.93 7.97
C PRO A 238 -14.93 9.15 7.66
N LEU A 239 -13.81 9.59 8.23
CA LEU A 239 -12.49 9.07 7.90
C LEU A 239 -12.04 8.03 8.94
N ALA A 240 -11.20 7.10 8.51
CA ALA A 240 -10.47 6.20 9.38
C ALA A 240 -8.99 6.15 9.00
N ALA A 241 -8.17 5.85 10.00
CA ALA A 241 -6.78 5.50 9.84
C ALA A 241 -6.61 4.00 10.05
N LEU A 242 -5.69 3.40 9.29
CA LEU A 242 -5.28 2.01 9.40
C LEU A 242 -3.76 1.90 9.34
N HIS A 243 -3.21 1.00 10.14
CA HIS A 243 -1.79 0.68 10.18
C HIS A 243 -1.61 -0.80 9.87
N VAL A 244 -0.63 -1.11 9.02
CA VAL A 244 -0.23 -2.49 8.70
C VAL A 244 1.16 -2.71 9.24
N CYS A 245 1.36 -3.79 10.00
CA CYS A 245 2.68 -4.23 10.42
C CYS A 245 2.88 -5.66 9.94
N LEU A 246 3.92 -5.86 9.13
CA LEU A 246 4.44 -7.18 8.82
C LEU A 246 5.47 -7.53 9.89
N GLU A 247 5.20 -8.59 10.65
CA GLU A 247 6.25 -9.18 11.48
C GLU A 247 7.22 -9.89 10.54
N THR A 248 8.27 -9.20 10.12
CA THR A 248 9.43 -9.89 9.58
C THR A 248 10.02 -10.67 10.74
N GLU A 249 9.89 -12.00 10.71
CA GLU A 249 10.71 -12.85 11.57
C GLU A 249 12.15 -12.38 11.37
N ARG A 250 12.72 -11.71 12.37
CA ARG A 250 14.16 -11.49 12.37
C ARG A 250 14.74 -12.88 12.25
N PRO A 251 15.51 -13.19 11.20
CA PRO A 251 16.12 -14.50 11.08
C PRO A 251 16.83 -14.73 12.39
N THR A 252 16.34 -15.71 13.16
CA THR A 252 17.01 -16.09 14.40
C THR A 252 18.41 -16.45 13.94
N PRO A 253 19.47 -15.75 14.38
CA PRO A 253 20.81 -16.06 13.91
C PRO A 253 20.97 -17.57 14.09
N PRO A 254 21.40 -18.30 13.04
CA PRO A 254 21.53 -19.74 13.16
C PRO A 254 22.33 -20.01 14.43
N PRO A 255 21.91 -20.98 15.26
CA PRO A 255 22.65 -21.31 16.47
C PRO A 255 24.11 -21.44 16.07
N ASN A 256 24.99 -20.71 16.77
CA ASN A 256 26.44 -20.68 16.56
C ASN A 256 27.03 -22.08 16.85
N ASP A 257 26.73 -23.04 16.00
CA ASP A 257 27.31 -24.37 15.89
C ASP A 257 27.52 -24.52 14.38
N ILE A 258 28.67 -24.16 13.81
CA ILE A 258 29.90 -24.93 13.92
C ILE A 258 31.05 -23.95 13.68
N ARG A 259 31.87 -23.71 14.72
CA ARG A 259 33.28 -23.37 14.50
C ARG A 259 33.89 -24.55 13.74
N ILE A 260 34.03 -24.42 12.43
CA ILE A 260 34.96 -25.27 11.69
C ILE A 260 36.33 -24.75 12.09
N ASP A 261 36.93 -25.38 13.09
CA ASP A 261 38.36 -25.27 13.30
C ASP A 261 39.03 -25.71 12.01
N ALA A 262 39.53 -24.73 11.26
CA ALA A 262 40.31 -24.95 10.06
C ALA A 262 41.67 -25.54 10.46
N GLU A 263 41.69 -26.82 10.80
CA GLU A 263 42.93 -27.59 10.75
C GLU A 263 43.25 -27.91 9.29
N ALA A 264 44.33 -27.26 8.85
CA ALA A 264 45.01 -27.44 7.59
C ALA A 264 45.11 -28.90 7.17
N HIS A 265 44.49 -29.27 6.05
CA HIS A 265 44.94 -30.37 5.20
C HIS A 265 44.84 -29.93 3.75
N THR A 266 45.99 -29.55 3.19
CA THR A 266 46.21 -29.39 1.76
C THR A 266 46.43 -30.79 1.16
N PRO A 267 45.56 -31.33 0.31
CA PRO A 267 45.94 -32.47 -0.51
C PRO A 267 46.60 -31.97 -1.79
N ALA A 268 47.75 -32.57 -2.11
CA ALA A 268 48.49 -32.35 -3.33
C ALA A 268 47.64 -32.71 -4.57
N ILE A 269 47.68 -31.84 -5.57
CA ILE A 269 47.07 -32.01 -6.89
C ILE A 269 47.86 -33.06 -7.68
N PRO A 270 47.27 -34.18 -8.14
CA PRO A 270 47.85 -35.00 -9.18
C PRO A 270 47.44 -34.44 -10.54
N ASN A 271 48.44 -33.98 -11.31
CA ASN A 271 48.29 -33.67 -12.73
C ASN A 271 47.85 -34.93 -13.49
N THR A 272 46.61 -34.95 -13.97
CA THR A 272 46.13 -35.95 -14.94
C THR A 272 45.57 -35.21 -16.15
N PRO A 273 45.97 -35.57 -17.39
CA PRO A 273 45.55 -34.84 -18.59
C PRO A 273 44.13 -35.23 -19.01
N MET A 274 43.49 -34.26 -19.68
CA MET A 274 42.28 -34.32 -20.51
C MET A 274 41.79 -35.73 -20.87
N ASP A 275 40.54 -36.02 -20.49
CA ASP A 275 39.62 -36.64 -21.41
C ASP A 275 38.25 -35.97 -21.30
N THR A 276 37.70 -35.69 -22.48
CA THR A 276 36.44 -35.03 -22.79
C THR A 276 35.24 -35.88 -22.40
N ASP A 277 34.33 -35.32 -21.60
CA ASP A 277 32.88 -35.54 -21.73
C ASP A 277 32.16 -34.39 -21.01
N LEU A 278 31.96 -33.30 -21.76
CA LEU A 278 31.04 -32.23 -21.41
C LEU A 278 29.63 -32.66 -21.84
N ASP A 279 28.63 -32.24 -21.06
CA ASP A 279 27.20 -32.21 -21.40
C ASP A 279 26.33 -33.37 -20.93
N THR A 280 26.31 -33.71 -19.63
CA THR A 280 25.03 -34.11 -19.00
C THR A 280 25.08 -33.97 -17.47
N HIS A 281 24.03 -33.39 -16.91
CA HIS A 281 23.70 -33.32 -15.48
C HIS A 281 24.52 -32.34 -14.63
N LEU A 282 23.95 -31.15 -14.39
CA LEU A 282 23.99 -30.45 -13.10
C LEU A 282 23.03 -29.23 -13.11
N PHE A 283 21.79 -29.42 -13.57
CA PHE A 283 20.71 -28.61 -13.03
C PHE A 283 20.39 -29.20 -11.65
N ALA A 284 21.19 -28.79 -10.66
CA ALA A 284 20.82 -29.01 -9.27
C ALA A 284 19.44 -28.36 -9.10
N VAL A 285 18.41 -29.21 -8.94
CA VAL A 285 17.10 -28.78 -8.47
C VAL A 285 17.37 -28.18 -7.10
N THR A 286 17.57 -26.87 -7.04
CA THR A 286 17.52 -26.15 -5.78
C THR A 286 16.14 -26.46 -5.22
N PRO A 287 16.03 -27.05 -4.02
CA PRO A 287 14.73 -27.26 -3.41
C PRO A 287 13.97 -25.94 -3.46
N ASP A 288 12.78 -25.96 -4.04
CA ASP A 288 11.84 -24.84 -4.06
C ASP A 288 11.50 -24.55 -2.59
N PHE A 289 12.31 -23.70 -1.98
CA PHE A 289 11.94 -23.07 -0.72
C PHE A 289 10.97 -21.98 -1.11
N ASP A 290 9.68 -22.30 -1.04
CA ASP A 290 8.65 -21.27 -1.06
C ASP A 290 9.04 -20.23 0.00
N PRO A 291 9.27 -18.97 -0.39
CA PRO A 291 9.62 -17.94 0.58
C PRO A 291 8.50 -17.83 1.63
N PRO A 292 8.84 -17.56 2.90
CA PRO A 292 7.84 -17.45 3.95
C PRO A 292 6.84 -16.35 3.60
N ASP A 293 5.54 -16.65 3.75
CA ASP A 293 4.44 -15.73 3.50
C ASP A 293 4.54 -14.51 4.45
N PRO A 294 4.92 -13.30 3.95
CA PRO A 294 5.04 -12.10 4.80
C PRO A 294 3.74 -11.74 5.55
N TRP A 295 2.58 -12.21 5.09
CA TRP A 295 1.28 -11.91 5.69
C TRP A 295 0.86 -12.93 6.75
N GLN A 296 1.62 -13.99 6.99
CA GLN A 296 1.30 -14.99 8.01
C GLN A 296 1.14 -14.39 9.41
N HIS A 297 1.99 -13.41 9.74
CA HIS A 297 2.01 -12.75 11.03
C HIS A 297 1.61 -11.27 10.95
N ALA A 298 0.98 -10.86 9.85
CA ALA A 298 0.56 -9.48 9.67
C ALA A 298 -0.49 -9.09 10.73
N ARG A 299 -0.29 -7.89 11.29
CA ARG A 299 -1.23 -7.25 12.21
C ARG A 299 -1.71 -5.94 11.63
N ILE A 300 -3.01 -5.73 11.75
CA ILE A 300 -3.68 -4.54 11.24
C ILE A 300 -4.44 -3.89 12.37
N TRP A 301 -4.19 -2.61 12.60
CA TRP A 301 -4.95 -1.80 13.55
C TRP A 301 -5.69 -0.72 12.79
N TRP A 302 -6.91 -0.40 13.21
CA TRP A 302 -7.65 0.70 12.62
C TRP A 302 -8.48 1.45 13.67
N TYR A 303 -8.80 2.71 13.36
CA TYR A 303 -9.65 3.56 14.19
C TYR A 303 -10.26 4.71 13.38
N ARG A 304 -11.36 5.25 13.90
CA ARG A 304 -12.05 6.41 13.31
C ARG A 304 -11.38 7.73 13.70
N LEU A 305 -11.37 8.68 12.75
CA LEU A 305 -10.87 10.05 12.92
C LEU A 305 -12.01 11.03 13.15
#